data_AF-A0A3D4XJX7-F1
#
_entry.id   AF-A0A3D4XJX7-F1
#
_cell.length_a   1.000
_cell.length_b   1.000
_cell.length_c   1.000
_cell.angle_alpha   90.00
_cell.angle_beta   90.00
_cell.angle_gamma   90.00
#
_symmetry.space_group_name_H-M   'P 1'
#
loop_
_entity.id
_entity.type
_entity.pdbx_description
1 polymer ?
#
loop_
_entity_poly.entity_id
_entity_poly.type
_entity_poly.pdbx_seq_one_letter_code
_entity_poly.pdbx_strand_id
1 'polypeptide(L)'
;MRNSKLILILFLLSVFSLDGFAQKTETDWEKVIVTRNSDDVKGLKRSGDVSAVTSMVLGKQSKLRKETTIKIKKEAAKIGASIVLISSDEFAMTPINNVNMVGVAFFLDNKNDSLTNNVPINNQKITETDWKKVIITLNKDEIVGYTRVGDISAETSKLYGKQSKLREETTIKIKKEAAKIGASIVLISVDEFAATPINNVNMVGVAYTK
;
A
#
# COMPACT_ATOMS: atom_id res chain seq x y z
N MET A 1 -27.66 49.09 -48.87
CA MET A 1 -28.37 50.25 -48.25
C MET A 1 -28.76 49.81 -46.84
N ARG A 2 -28.07 50.28 -45.79
CA ARG A 2 -28.47 51.41 -44.90
C ARG A 2 -29.86 51.18 -44.29
N ASN A 3 -30.16 51.22 -43.00
CA ASN A 3 -29.52 51.62 -41.73
C ASN A 3 -30.53 51.18 -40.63
N SER A 4 -30.14 50.46 -39.57
CA SER A 4 -29.68 50.97 -38.25
C SER A 4 -30.73 51.68 -37.38
N LYS A 5 -30.71 51.27 -36.08
CA LYS A 5 -31.29 51.85 -34.84
C LYS A 5 -32.68 51.25 -34.48
N LEU A 6 -32.92 50.70 -33.28
CA LEU A 6 -32.68 51.28 -31.96
C LEU A 6 -32.65 50.21 -30.84
N ILE A 7 -31.91 50.54 -29.79
CA ILE A 7 -31.50 49.84 -28.57
C ILE A 7 -32.66 49.54 -27.58
N LEU A 8 -32.63 48.40 -26.87
CA LEU A 8 -32.83 48.37 -25.40
C LEU A 8 -32.21 47.12 -24.75
N ILE A 9 -31.42 47.37 -23.72
CA ILE A 9 -30.68 46.44 -22.86
C ILE A 9 -31.62 45.87 -21.78
N LEU A 10 -31.52 44.58 -21.45
CA LEU A 10 -31.71 44.13 -20.07
C LEU A 10 -30.76 42.99 -19.72
N PHE A 11 -29.93 43.27 -18.72
CA PHE A 11 -28.98 42.41 -18.04
C PHE A 11 -29.74 41.32 -17.25
N LEU A 12 -29.37 40.06 -17.41
CA LEU A 12 -29.59 39.05 -16.36
C LEU A 12 -28.36 38.14 -16.32
N LEU A 13 -27.43 38.60 -15.48
CA LEU A 13 -26.22 37.93 -15.07
C LEU A 13 -26.61 36.81 -14.09
N SER A 14 -26.77 35.57 -14.55
CA SER A 14 -26.70 34.41 -13.65
C SER A 14 -25.28 33.88 -13.69
N VAL A 15 -24.48 34.31 -12.71
CA VAL A 15 -23.22 33.67 -12.35
C VAL A 15 -23.58 32.30 -11.76
N PHE A 16 -23.65 31.28 -12.62
CA PHE A 16 -23.44 29.93 -12.13
C PHE A 16 -21.93 29.77 -11.98
N SER A 17 -21.45 30.03 -10.76
CA SER A 17 -20.20 29.49 -10.28
C SER A 17 -20.29 27.98 -10.48
N LEU A 18 -19.64 27.47 -11.53
CA LEU A 18 -19.27 26.08 -11.57
C LEU A 18 -18.14 25.95 -10.55
N ASP A 19 -18.54 25.75 -9.28
CA ASP A 19 -17.65 25.21 -8.26
C ASP A 19 -16.95 24.02 -8.89
N GLY A 20 -15.62 24.07 -8.82
CA GLY A 20 -14.73 23.07 -9.36
C GLY A 20 -15.09 21.69 -8.83
N PHE A 21 -15.98 21.00 -9.51
CA PHE A 21 -15.91 19.56 -9.63
C PHE A 21 -14.66 19.31 -10.47
N ALA A 22 -13.51 19.34 -9.79
CA ALA A 22 -12.36 18.57 -10.20
C ALA A 22 -12.91 17.18 -10.49
N GLN A 23 -13.06 16.90 -11.78
CA GLN A 23 -13.36 15.62 -12.32
C GLN A 23 -12.30 14.71 -11.72
N LYS A 24 -12.66 13.98 -10.64
CA LYS A 24 -11.80 13.00 -10.00
C LYS A 24 -11.72 11.89 -11.03
N THR A 25 -10.78 12.08 -11.95
CA THR A 25 -10.43 11.16 -13.00
C THR A 25 -10.02 9.85 -12.31
N GLU A 26 -9.77 8.81 -13.09
CA GLU A 26 -9.36 7.46 -12.67
C GLU A 26 -8.01 7.40 -11.89
N THR A 27 -7.67 8.43 -11.14
CA THR A 27 -6.33 8.96 -10.90
C THR A 27 -5.95 8.87 -9.43
N ASP A 28 -4.69 8.50 -9.19
CA ASP A 28 -3.98 8.42 -7.91
C ASP A 28 -4.17 7.16 -7.06
N TRP A 29 -4.55 6.01 -7.64
CA TRP A 29 -4.47 4.73 -6.90
C TRP A 29 -3.06 4.45 -6.33
N GLU A 30 -2.01 4.96 -6.98
CA GLU A 30 -0.62 4.86 -6.50
C GLU A 30 -0.39 5.59 -5.18
N LYS A 31 -1.13 6.69 -4.95
CA LYS A 31 -1.09 7.48 -3.70
C LYS A 31 -1.91 6.84 -2.58
N VAL A 32 -2.77 5.88 -2.90
CA VAL A 32 -3.50 5.13 -1.87
C VAL A 32 -2.51 4.32 -1.05
N ILE A 33 -2.51 4.56 0.25
CA ILE A 33 -1.68 3.86 1.22
C ILE A 33 -2.42 2.60 1.65
N VAL A 34 -1.72 1.47 1.68
CA VAL A 34 -2.24 0.24 2.30
C VAL A 34 -1.48 0.06 3.60
N THR A 35 -2.20 -0.15 4.69
CA THR A 35 -1.62 -0.36 6.00
C THR A 35 -2.30 -1.53 6.69
N ARG A 36 -1.57 -2.17 7.60
CA ARG A 36 -2.10 -3.13 8.57
C ARG A 36 -2.03 -2.56 10.00
N ASN A 37 -1.52 -1.34 10.15
CA ASN A 37 -1.47 -0.65 11.42
C ASN A 37 -2.73 0.20 11.62
N SER A 38 -3.49 -0.11 12.67
CA SER A 38 -4.72 0.61 13.03
C SER A 38 -4.46 2.06 13.44
N ASP A 39 -3.28 2.37 13.96
CA ASP A 39 -2.96 3.73 14.41
C ASP A 39 -2.82 4.71 13.24
N ASP A 40 -2.42 4.22 12.07
CA ASP A 40 -2.31 5.02 10.84
C ASP A 40 -3.66 5.58 10.38
N VAL A 41 -4.78 5.01 10.83
CA VAL A 41 -6.14 5.43 10.45
C VAL A 41 -6.94 6.04 11.61
N LYS A 42 -6.31 6.22 12.76
CA LYS A 42 -6.98 6.75 13.96
C LYS A 42 -7.42 8.19 13.72
N GLY A 43 -8.71 8.45 13.90
CA GLY A 43 -9.30 9.78 13.67
C GLY A 43 -9.61 10.09 12.20
N LEU A 44 -9.36 9.17 11.27
CA LEU A 44 -9.75 9.33 9.86
C LEU A 44 -11.22 8.96 9.64
N LYS A 45 -11.83 9.60 8.65
CA LYS A 45 -13.22 9.33 8.27
C LYS A 45 -13.28 8.05 7.43
N ARG A 46 -14.07 7.07 7.88
CA ARG A 46 -14.32 5.83 7.11
C ARG A 46 -15.02 6.14 5.78
N SER A 47 -14.51 5.57 4.71
CA SER A 47 -15.03 5.71 3.34
C SER A 47 -15.88 4.51 2.91
N GLY A 48 -15.62 3.33 3.46
CA GLY A 48 -16.30 2.08 3.10
C GLY A 48 -15.38 0.88 3.19
N ASP A 49 -15.89 -0.28 2.80
CA ASP A 49 -15.10 -1.52 2.75
C ASP A 49 -14.65 -1.80 1.32
N VAL A 50 -13.45 -2.36 1.18
CA VAL A 50 -12.84 -2.70 -0.10
C VAL A 50 -12.28 -4.12 -0.04
N SER A 51 -12.37 -4.82 -1.16
CA SER A 51 -11.85 -6.18 -1.29
C SER A 51 -11.24 -6.38 -2.66
N ALA A 52 -10.19 -7.21 -2.73
CA ALA A 52 -9.59 -7.60 -3.99
C ALA A 52 -9.13 -9.06 -3.96
N VAL A 53 -9.27 -9.72 -5.11
CA VAL A 53 -8.81 -11.10 -5.31
C VAL A 53 -7.91 -11.16 -6.54
N THR A 54 -6.82 -11.89 -6.43
CA THR A 54 -5.98 -12.29 -7.56
C THR A 54 -5.72 -13.77 -7.52
N SER A 55 -5.78 -14.42 -8.69
CA SER A 55 -5.58 -15.85 -8.85
C SER A 55 -4.61 -16.11 -9.99
N MET A 56 -3.70 -17.08 -9.82
CA MET A 56 -2.69 -17.42 -10.82
C MET A 56 -2.31 -18.89 -10.70
N VAL A 57 -2.26 -19.59 -11.84
CA VAL A 57 -1.83 -20.99 -11.93
C VAL A 57 -0.39 -21.10 -11.45
N LEU A 58 -0.16 -21.88 -10.38
CA LEU A 58 1.15 -22.04 -9.72
C LEU A 58 1.86 -20.70 -9.42
N GLY A 59 1.09 -19.62 -9.21
CA GLY A 59 1.63 -18.28 -9.01
C GLY A 59 2.38 -18.15 -7.68
N LYS A 60 3.50 -17.42 -7.68
CA LYS A 60 4.22 -17.08 -6.45
C LYS A 60 3.36 -16.21 -5.54
N GLN A 61 3.43 -16.48 -4.23
CA GLN A 61 2.62 -15.80 -3.22
C GLN A 61 2.91 -14.28 -3.18
N SER A 62 4.18 -13.88 -3.22
CA SER A 62 4.57 -12.47 -3.26
C SER A 62 4.06 -11.73 -4.49
N LYS A 63 4.00 -12.40 -5.65
CA LYS A 63 3.48 -11.82 -6.89
C LYS A 63 1.98 -11.60 -6.78
N LEU A 64 1.24 -12.61 -6.34
CA LEU A 64 -0.19 -12.52 -6.10
C LEU A 64 -0.55 -11.43 -5.08
N ARG A 65 0.22 -11.29 -4.00
CA ARG A 65 0.04 -10.21 -3.03
C ARG A 65 0.28 -8.83 -3.64
N LYS A 66 1.37 -8.65 -4.40
CA LYS A 66 1.65 -7.38 -5.10
C LYS A 66 0.51 -6.98 -6.04
N GLU A 67 0.02 -7.91 -6.85
CA GLU A 67 -1.08 -7.66 -7.77
C GLU A 67 -2.40 -7.37 -7.04
N THR A 68 -2.67 -8.08 -5.93
CA THR A 68 -3.87 -7.85 -5.12
C THR A 68 -3.82 -6.50 -4.40
N THR A 69 -2.65 -6.09 -3.89
CA THR A 69 -2.44 -4.74 -3.34
C THR A 69 -2.73 -3.65 -4.37
N ILE A 70 -2.32 -3.83 -5.63
CA ILE A 70 -2.64 -2.86 -6.69
C ILE A 70 -4.16 -2.80 -6.92
N LYS A 71 -4.85 -3.95 -6.95
CA LYS A 71 -6.30 -3.99 -7.13
C LYS A 71 -7.05 -3.33 -5.96
N ILE A 72 -6.70 -3.62 -4.72
CA ILE A 72 -7.39 -3.02 -3.56
C ILE A 72 -7.17 -1.50 -3.48
N LYS A 73 -5.98 -1.02 -3.87
CA LYS A 73 -5.72 0.42 -4.03
C LYS A 73 -6.61 1.05 -5.08
N LYS A 74 -6.83 0.39 -6.22
CA LYS A 74 -7.75 0.86 -7.26
C LYS A 74 -9.19 0.89 -6.76
N GLU A 75 -9.66 -0.13 -6.05
CA GLU A 75 -11.00 -0.12 -5.46
C GLU A 75 -11.19 1.02 -4.44
N ALA A 76 -10.19 1.26 -3.60
CA ALA A 76 -10.21 2.38 -2.66
C ALA A 76 -10.19 3.74 -3.36
N ALA A 77 -9.42 3.89 -4.45
CA ALA A 77 -9.36 5.11 -5.24
C ALA A 77 -10.71 5.44 -5.90
N LYS A 78 -11.47 4.43 -6.35
CA LYS A 78 -12.82 4.61 -6.93
C LYS A 78 -13.80 5.27 -5.96
N ILE A 79 -13.73 4.91 -4.68
CA ILE A 79 -14.54 5.53 -3.62
C ILE A 79 -13.88 6.78 -3.03
N GLY A 80 -12.77 7.20 -3.61
CA GLY A 80 -12.05 8.41 -3.27
C GLY A 80 -11.23 8.35 -1.99
N ALA A 81 -11.05 7.17 -1.41
CA ALA A 81 -10.26 6.95 -0.20
C ALA A 81 -8.77 7.13 -0.46
N SER A 82 -8.03 7.46 0.60
CA SER A 82 -6.58 7.69 0.56
C SER A 82 -5.80 6.60 1.29
N ILE A 83 -6.44 5.88 2.23
CA ILE A 83 -5.80 4.83 3.02
C ILE A 83 -6.73 3.60 3.10
N VAL A 84 -6.15 2.40 3.07
CA VAL A 84 -6.83 1.13 3.31
C VAL A 84 -6.17 0.42 4.50
N LEU A 85 -6.92 0.19 5.57
CA LEU A 85 -6.54 -0.70 6.65
C LEU A 85 -6.94 -2.14 6.29
N ILE A 86 -5.98 -2.99 5.99
CA ILE A 86 -6.20 -4.41 5.72
C ILE A 86 -6.68 -5.09 7.00
N SER A 87 -7.86 -5.70 6.91
CA SER A 87 -8.50 -6.48 7.97
C SER A 87 -8.28 -7.98 7.79
N SER A 88 -8.18 -8.46 6.54
CA SER A 88 -7.80 -9.84 6.21
C SER A 88 -6.89 -9.86 4.98
N ASP A 89 -5.87 -10.74 5.01
CA ASP A 89 -4.95 -11.05 3.91
C ASP A 89 -4.76 -12.57 3.89
N GLU A 90 -5.55 -13.24 3.05
CA GLU A 90 -5.59 -14.68 2.98
C GLU A 90 -4.93 -15.17 1.71
N PHE A 91 -4.04 -16.15 1.84
CA PHE A 91 -3.47 -16.88 0.72
C PHE A 91 -4.01 -18.32 0.72
N ALA A 92 -4.67 -18.71 -0.36
CA ALA A 92 -5.09 -20.07 -0.58
C ALA A 92 -4.21 -20.72 -1.66
N MET A 93 -3.48 -21.76 -1.25
CA MET A 93 -2.61 -22.51 -2.14
C MET A 93 -3.38 -23.69 -2.75
N THR A 94 -3.72 -23.58 -4.03
CA THR A 94 -4.43 -24.61 -4.82
C THR A 94 -3.74 -24.72 -6.20
N PRO A 95 -4.14 -25.61 -7.12
CA PRO A 95 -3.61 -25.57 -8.49
C PRO A 95 -3.70 -24.16 -9.13
N ILE A 96 -4.70 -23.39 -8.70
CA ILE A 96 -4.82 -21.95 -8.94
C ILE A 96 -4.65 -21.22 -7.59
N ASN A 97 -3.40 -20.87 -7.28
CA ASN A 97 -3.10 -20.08 -6.09
C ASN A 97 -3.88 -18.76 -6.13
N ASN A 98 -4.43 -18.33 -5.00
CA ASN A 98 -5.11 -17.06 -4.90
C ASN A 98 -4.76 -16.30 -3.61
N VAL A 99 -4.84 -14.98 -3.71
CA VAL A 99 -4.78 -14.06 -2.57
C VAL A 99 -6.08 -13.28 -2.54
N ASN A 100 -6.71 -13.25 -1.38
CA ASN A 100 -7.87 -12.41 -1.07
C ASN A 100 -7.47 -11.39 0.00
N MET A 101 -7.64 -10.11 -0.29
CA MET A 101 -7.44 -9.04 0.68
C MET A 101 -8.76 -8.31 0.92
N VAL A 102 -9.08 -8.09 2.19
CA VAL A 102 -10.23 -7.29 2.62
C VAL A 102 -9.72 -6.19 3.55
N GLY A 103 -10.23 -4.98 3.38
CA GLY A 103 -9.85 -3.85 4.21
C GLY A 103 -10.93 -2.78 4.32
N VAL A 104 -10.72 -1.88 5.27
CA VAL A 104 -11.55 -0.70 5.48
C VAL A 104 -10.82 0.50 4.89
N ALA A 105 -11.49 1.23 4.01
CA ALA A 105 -10.96 2.41 3.37
C ALA A 105 -11.31 3.68 4.16
N PHE A 106 -10.39 4.65 4.17
CA PHE A 106 -10.49 5.90 4.90
C PHE A 106 -10.11 7.10 4.04
N PHE A 107 -10.77 8.23 4.28
CA PHE A 107 -10.42 9.53 3.74
C PHE A 107 -9.36 10.20 4.61
N LEU A 108 -8.28 10.65 3.98
CA LEU A 108 -7.35 11.57 4.59
C LEU A 108 -7.85 12.99 4.33
N ASP A 109 -8.36 13.68 5.35
CA ASP A 109 -8.51 15.14 5.27
C ASP A 109 -7.10 15.74 5.23
N ASN A 110 -6.83 16.64 4.28
CA ASN A 110 -5.51 17.22 3.95
C ASN A 110 -4.82 18.02 5.10
N LYS A 111 -5.06 17.71 6.37
CA LYS A 111 -4.48 18.39 7.54
C LYS A 111 -3.29 17.69 8.18
N ASN A 112 -2.96 16.43 7.84
CA ASN A 112 -1.82 15.73 8.44
C ASN A 112 -0.95 15.03 7.38
N ASP A 113 0.05 15.76 6.87
CA ASP A 113 1.01 15.38 5.81
C ASP A 113 2.10 14.36 6.28
N SER A 114 1.81 13.51 7.27
CA SER A 114 2.79 12.56 7.81
C SER A 114 2.74 11.17 7.16
N LEU A 115 1.59 10.78 6.59
CA LEU A 115 1.38 9.46 5.99
C LEU A 115 1.76 9.43 4.48
N THR A 116 1.78 10.58 3.84
CA THR A 116 2.01 10.81 2.39
C THR A 116 3.46 10.99 2.00
N ASN A 117 4.40 10.91 2.96
CA ASN A 117 5.82 11.03 2.68
C ASN A 117 6.35 9.81 1.92
N ASN A 118 6.19 9.84 0.59
CA ASN A 118 6.98 9.03 -0.32
C ASN A 118 8.44 9.48 -0.20
N VAL A 119 9.16 8.91 0.76
CA VAL A 119 10.62 9.06 0.82
C VAL A 119 11.16 8.59 -0.54
N PRO A 120 11.94 9.42 -1.27
CA PRO A 120 12.47 9.04 -2.56
C PRO A 120 13.20 7.70 -2.43
N ILE A 121 12.82 6.74 -3.28
CA ILE A 121 13.49 5.44 -3.38
C ILE A 121 14.94 5.73 -3.73
N ASN A 122 15.81 5.68 -2.73
CA ASN A 122 17.21 5.95 -2.92
C ASN A 122 17.83 4.72 -3.57
N ASN A 123 18.22 4.81 -4.84
CA ASN A 123 18.97 3.77 -5.54
C ASN A 123 20.41 3.59 -4.98
N GLN A 124 20.64 3.94 -3.71
CA GLN A 124 21.89 3.74 -3.02
C GLN A 124 22.26 2.26 -3.00
N LYS A 125 23.51 1.99 -3.39
CA LYS A 125 24.14 0.69 -3.24
C LYS A 125 24.20 0.36 -1.75
N ILE A 126 23.26 -0.48 -1.28
CA ILE A 126 23.21 -0.93 0.11
C ILE A 126 24.53 -1.62 0.44
N THR A 127 25.25 -1.15 1.46
CA THR A 127 26.42 -1.87 1.97
C THR A 127 25.96 -3.00 2.90
N GLU A 128 26.79 -4.03 3.12
CA GLU A 128 26.42 -5.12 4.05
C GLU A 128 26.08 -4.62 5.46
N THR A 129 26.62 -3.47 5.84
CA THR A 129 26.44 -2.82 7.14
C THR A 129 25.05 -2.23 7.33
N ASP A 130 24.36 -1.84 6.25
CA ASP A 130 23.13 -1.05 6.35
C ASP A 130 21.92 -1.92 6.63
N TRP A 131 21.76 -3.03 5.89
CA TRP A 131 20.64 -3.95 6.12
C TRP A 131 20.75 -4.71 7.44
N LYS A 132 21.97 -4.94 7.95
CA LYS A 132 22.17 -5.60 9.27
C LYS A 132 21.64 -4.76 10.43
N LYS A 133 21.65 -3.43 10.29
CA LYS A 133 21.12 -2.48 11.29
C LYS A 133 19.60 -2.39 11.30
N VAL A 134 18.93 -2.85 10.23
CA VAL A 134 17.46 -2.85 10.17
C VAL A 134 16.90 -3.80 11.23
N ILE A 135 16.02 -3.26 12.06
CA ILE A 135 15.31 -4.01 13.10
C ILE A 135 14.02 -4.59 12.50
N ILE A 136 13.73 -5.85 12.84
CA ILE A 136 12.44 -6.48 12.53
C ILE A 136 11.67 -6.58 13.84
N THR A 137 10.45 -6.08 13.87
CA THR A 137 9.58 -6.15 15.04
C THR A 137 8.18 -6.63 14.69
N LEU A 138 7.51 -7.21 15.67
CA LEU A 138 6.08 -7.48 15.67
C LEU A 138 5.33 -6.52 16.62
N ASN A 139 6.08 -5.73 17.40
CA ASN A 139 5.55 -4.83 18.40
C ASN A 139 5.30 -3.45 17.80
N LYS A 140 4.05 -2.97 17.89
CA LYS A 140 3.65 -1.65 17.39
C LYS A 140 4.21 -0.51 18.25
N ASP A 141 4.49 -0.75 19.53
CA ASP A 141 5.00 0.31 20.41
C ASP A 141 6.43 0.74 20.05
N GLU A 142 7.19 -0.15 19.40
CA GLU A 142 8.57 0.11 18.97
C GLU A 142 8.67 1.06 17.76
N ILE A 143 7.56 1.30 17.06
CA ILE A 143 7.51 2.22 15.91
C ILE A 143 6.92 3.59 16.26
N VAL A 144 6.54 3.84 17.51
CA VAL A 144 5.98 5.13 17.93
C VAL A 144 7.02 6.23 17.72
N GLY A 145 6.62 7.28 16.99
CA GLY A 145 7.51 8.40 16.63
C GLY A 145 8.38 8.16 15.40
N TYR A 146 8.24 7.02 14.72
CA TYR A 146 8.88 6.77 13.43
C TYR A 146 7.98 7.22 12.28
N THR A 147 8.60 7.64 11.17
CA THR A 147 7.92 8.03 9.94
C THR A 147 7.81 6.82 9.00
N ARG A 148 6.61 6.58 8.47
CA ARG A 148 6.36 5.51 7.50
C ARG A 148 7.10 5.80 6.19
N VAL A 149 7.81 4.81 5.67
CA VAL A 149 8.60 4.90 4.43
C VAL A 149 7.92 4.12 3.30
N GLY A 150 7.33 2.96 3.59
CA GLY A 150 6.62 2.19 2.57
C GLY A 150 6.32 0.75 2.96
N ASP A 151 5.54 0.07 2.11
CA ASP A 151 5.24 -1.35 2.26
C ASP A 151 6.35 -2.20 1.62
N ILE A 152 6.78 -3.24 2.31
CA ILE A 152 7.80 -4.16 1.80
C ILE A 152 7.37 -5.62 1.97
N SER A 153 7.88 -6.46 1.08
CA SER A 153 7.60 -7.90 1.07
C SER A 153 8.82 -8.67 0.62
N ALA A 154 9.05 -9.85 1.19
CA ALA A 154 10.06 -10.78 0.73
C ALA A 154 9.53 -12.22 0.73
N GLU A 155 9.94 -13.01 -0.26
CA GLU A 155 9.64 -14.43 -0.36
C GLU A 155 10.92 -15.23 -0.62
N THR A 156 11.02 -16.39 0.04
CA THR A 156 12.02 -17.40 -0.25
C THR A 156 11.34 -18.75 -0.39
N SER A 157 11.65 -19.47 -1.46
CA SER A 157 11.13 -20.80 -1.72
C SER A 157 12.25 -21.76 -2.09
N LYS A 158 12.13 -23.02 -1.66
CA LYS A 158 13.10 -24.08 -1.95
C LYS A 158 12.44 -25.45 -1.91
N LEU A 159 12.80 -26.30 -2.88
CA LEU A 159 12.37 -27.69 -2.91
C LEU A 159 12.81 -28.40 -1.61
N TYR A 160 11.86 -28.92 -0.84
CA TYR A 160 12.06 -29.50 0.50
C TYR A 160 12.90 -28.62 1.46
N GLY A 161 12.82 -27.29 1.34
CA GLY A 161 13.58 -26.37 2.18
C GLY A 161 13.17 -26.43 3.66
N LYS A 162 14.14 -26.47 4.58
CA LYS A 162 13.85 -26.38 6.03
C LYS A 162 13.26 -25.00 6.36
N GLN A 163 12.11 -24.98 7.04
CA GLN A 163 11.40 -23.74 7.43
C GLN A 163 12.32 -22.71 8.11
N SER A 164 13.19 -23.14 9.03
CA SER A 164 14.11 -22.23 9.74
C SER A 164 15.07 -21.51 8.79
N LYS A 165 15.64 -22.23 7.81
CA LYS A 165 16.55 -21.65 6.81
C LYS A 165 15.81 -20.70 5.88
N LEU A 166 14.60 -21.08 5.44
CA LEU A 166 13.76 -20.22 4.59
C LEU A 166 13.36 -18.93 5.32
N ARG A 167 13.08 -19.01 6.63
CA ARG A 167 12.80 -17.83 7.45
C ARG A 167 14.01 -16.92 7.56
N GLU A 168 15.17 -17.46 7.90
CA GLU A 168 16.43 -16.71 7.98
C GLU A 168 16.75 -15.99 6.66
N GLU A 169 16.69 -16.70 5.54
CA GLU A 169 16.91 -16.13 4.21
C GLU A 169 15.88 -15.04 3.86
N THR A 170 14.61 -15.23 4.24
CA THR A 170 13.53 -14.24 4.01
C THR A 170 13.71 -13.01 4.89
N THR A 171 14.13 -13.18 6.14
CA THR A 171 14.47 -12.08 7.06
C THR A 171 15.61 -11.24 6.50
N ILE A 172 16.65 -11.86 5.93
CA ILE A 172 17.73 -11.14 5.27
C ILE A 172 17.21 -10.34 4.06
N LYS A 173 16.35 -10.94 3.23
CA LYS A 173 15.78 -10.27 2.06
C LYS A 173 14.92 -9.06 2.43
N ILE A 174 14.01 -9.19 3.41
CA ILE A 174 13.14 -8.08 3.80
C ILE A 174 13.92 -6.94 4.43
N LYS A 175 14.97 -7.23 5.23
CA LYS A 175 15.90 -6.20 5.73
C LYS A 175 16.63 -5.47 4.61
N LYS A 176 17.03 -6.19 3.55
CA LYS A 176 17.65 -5.57 2.36
C LYS A 176 16.67 -4.67 1.62
N GLU A 177 15.40 -5.09 1.44
CA GLU A 177 14.39 -4.23 0.82
C GLU A 177 14.11 -2.98 1.67
N ALA A 178 14.03 -3.11 3.00
CA ALA A 178 13.87 -1.98 3.91
C ALA A 178 15.04 -0.98 3.84
N ALA A 179 16.27 -1.47 3.87
CA ALA A 179 17.46 -0.63 3.78
C ALA A 179 17.54 0.12 2.44
N LYS A 180 17.04 -0.51 1.36
CA LYS A 180 16.95 0.07 0.01
C LYS A 180 16.11 1.36 -0.03
N ILE A 181 15.12 1.46 0.85
CA ILE A 181 14.25 2.63 0.97
C ILE A 181 14.62 3.51 2.17
N GLY A 182 15.75 3.27 2.83
CA GLY A 182 16.23 4.08 3.96
C GLY A 182 15.49 3.84 5.28
N ALA A 183 14.77 2.72 5.41
CA ALA A 183 14.11 2.36 6.65
C ALA A 183 15.09 1.77 7.68
N SER A 184 14.85 2.04 8.96
CA SER A 184 15.63 1.55 10.09
C SER A 184 14.91 0.46 10.88
N ILE A 185 13.58 0.37 10.76
CA ILE A 185 12.75 -0.66 11.40
C ILE A 185 11.63 -1.13 10.47
N VAL A 186 11.23 -2.39 10.59
CA VAL A 186 10.11 -2.99 9.85
C VAL A 186 9.15 -3.63 10.84
N LEU A 187 7.90 -3.20 10.80
CA LEU A 187 6.79 -3.87 11.48
C LEU A 187 6.28 -5.01 10.58
N ILE A 188 6.51 -6.25 10.99
CA ILE A 188 6.02 -7.42 10.27
C ILE A 188 4.55 -7.63 10.60
N SER A 189 3.80 -7.89 9.54
CA SER A 189 2.34 -8.03 9.58
C SER A 189 1.88 -9.38 9.05
N VAL A 190 2.68 -10.00 8.17
CA VAL A 190 2.48 -11.36 7.67
C VAL A 190 3.81 -12.09 7.78
N ASP A 191 3.81 -13.26 8.39
CA ASP A 191 4.93 -14.20 8.43
C ASP A 191 4.40 -15.63 8.24
N GLU A 192 4.25 -16.00 6.97
CA GLU A 192 3.61 -17.25 6.57
C GLU A 192 4.64 -18.25 6.05
N PHE A 193 4.40 -19.51 6.37
CA PHE A 193 5.12 -20.65 5.83
C PHE A 193 4.13 -21.60 5.17
N ALA A 194 4.37 -21.97 3.91
CA ALA A 194 3.60 -23.01 3.24
C ALA A 194 4.47 -24.24 2.98
N ALA A 195 4.00 -25.39 3.46
CA ALA A 195 4.68 -26.68 3.30
C ALA A 195 4.11 -27.46 2.11
N THR A 196 4.84 -27.51 1.00
CA THR A 196 4.56 -28.34 -0.19
C THR A 196 5.89 -28.86 -0.75
N PRO A 197 5.95 -29.66 -1.85
CA PRO A 197 7.26 -30.05 -2.39
C PRO A 197 8.20 -28.86 -2.57
N ILE A 198 7.66 -27.69 -2.90
CA ILE A 198 8.34 -26.39 -2.83
C ILE A 198 7.88 -25.64 -1.56
N ASN A 199 8.61 -25.80 -0.46
CA ASN A 199 8.38 -25.03 0.75
C ASN A 199 8.65 -23.55 0.49
N ASN A 200 7.81 -22.65 1.00
CA ASN A 200 8.04 -21.20 0.91
C ASN A 200 7.84 -20.50 2.26
N VAL A 201 8.51 -19.36 2.42
CA VAL A 201 8.26 -18.39 3.47
C VAL A 201 8.01 -17.04 2.80
N ASN A 202 6.94 -16.37 3.21
CA ASN A 202 6.62 -15.03 2.76
C ASN A 202 6.43 -14.11 3.96
N MET A 203 7.21 -13.02 4.00
CA MET A 203 7.07 -11.95 4.99
C MET A 203 6.57 -10.67 4.33
N VAL A 204 5.62 -10.00 4.97
CA VAL A 204 5.11 -8.68 4.57
C VAL A 204 5.13 -7.75 5.77
N GLY A 205 5.60 -6.53 5.59
CA GLY A 205 5.66 -5.53 6.64
C GLY A 205 5.62 -4.10 6.12
N VAL A 206 5.52 -3.18 7.06
CA VAL A 206 5.63 -1.74 6.81
C VAL A 206 6.98 -1.27 7.32
N ALA A 207 7.72 -0.56 6.49
CA ALA A 207 9.04 -0.04 6.79
C ALA A 207 8.93 1.39 7.31
N TYR A 208 9.69 1.72 8.35
CA TYR A 208 9.71 3.03 8.98
C TYR A 208 11.14 3.53 9.17
N THR A 209 11.29 4.85 9.22
CA THR A 209 12.55 5.56 9.51
C THR A 209 12.36 6.49 10.70
N LYS A 210 13.45 6.85 11.36
CA LYS A 210 13.43 7.72 12.55
C LYS A 210 13.52 9.18 12.14
#